data_AF-A0A8B9MY22-F1
#
_entry.id   AF-A0A8B9MY22-F1
#
_cell.length_a   1.000
_cell.length_b   1.000
_cell.length_c   1.000
_cell.angle_alpha   90.00
_cell.angle_beta   90.00
_cell.angle_gamma   90.00
#
_symmetry.space_group_name_H-M   'P 1'
#
loop_
_entity.id
_entity.type
_entity.pdbx_description
1 polymer ?
#
loop_
_entity_poly.entity_id
_entity_poly.type
_entity_poly.pdbx_seq_one_letter_code
_entity_poly.pdbx_strand_id
1 'polypeptide(L)'
;MEQYGRCVAASPASWQRDCHRLRLSMSRCAAAHPIVQQIRQDCAEPFAAFEQCLKENQASVMNCSDHVNAFLLCADQVKLST
;
A
#
# COMPACT_ATOMS: atom_id res chain seq x y z
N MET A 1 -11.51 -0.07 -6.49
CA MET A 1 -10.20 0.36 -7.02
C MET A 1 -10.36 1.27 -8.24
N GLU A 2 -11.08 0.84 -9.29
CA GLU A 2 -11.18 1.58 -10.57
C GLU A 2 -11.62 3.05 -10.46
N GLN A 3 -12.65 3.35 -9.67
CA GLN A 3 -13.17 4.72 -9.54
C GLN A 3 -12.12 5.69 -8.97
N TYR A 4 -11.34 5.24 -8.00
CA TYR A 4 -10.23 6.03 -7.46
C TYR A 4 -9.14 6.23 -8.51
N GLY A 5 -8.77 5.18 -9.25
CA GLY A 5 -7.79 5.26 -10.33
C GLY A 5 -8.20 6.26 -11.41
N ARG A 6 -9.48 6.24 -11.84
CA ARG A 6 -10.02 7.22 -12.80
C ARG A 6 -9.97 8.65 -12.25
N CYS A 7 -10.29 8.84 -10.97
CA CYS A 7 -10.21 10.16 -10.34
C CYS A 7 -8.77 10.69 -10.31
N VAL A 8 -7.79 9.86 -9.92
CA VAL A 8 -6.37 10.25 -9.88
C VAL A 8 -5.88 10.61 -11.29
N ALA A 9 -6.22 9.81 -12.29
CA ALA A 9 -5.87 10.09 -13.68
C ALA A 9 -6.49 11.39 -14.21
N ALA A 10 -7.71 11.73 -13.77
CA ALA A 10 -8.40 12.96 -14.17
C ALA A 10 -7.88 14.23 -13.44
N SER A 11 -7.25 14.09 -12.28
CA SER A 11 -6.80 15.21 -11.43
C SER A 11 -5.35 15.08 -10.96
N PRO A 12 -4.36 14.91 -11.85
CA PRO A 12 -2.99 14.54 -11.47
C PRO A 12 -2.28 15.54 -10.54
N ALA A 13 -2.62 16.83 -10.60
CA ALA A 13 -2.02 17.87 -9.75
C ALA A 13 -2.72 18.04 -8.39
N SER A 14 -3.95 17.54 -8.23
CA SER A 14 -4.83 17.84 -7.08
C SER A 14 -5.56 16.62 -6.52
N TRP A 15 -5.25 15.42 -7.00
CA TRP A 15 -5.94 14.17 -6.65
C TRP A 15 -6.00 13.92 -5.15
N GLN A 16 -5.00 14.36 -4.38
CA GLN A 16 -4.96 14.21 -2.93
C GLN A 16 -6.18 14.84 -2.25
N ARG A 17 -6.63 15.99 -2.78
CA ARG A 17 -7.83 16.70 -2.34
C ARG A 17 -9.07 16.20 -3.08
N ASP A 18 -9.01 16.16 -4.40
CA ASP A 18 -10.20 15.95 -5.24
C ASP A 18 -10.72 14.50 -5.15
N CYS A 19 -9.82 13.53 -4.92
CA CYS A 19 -10.14 12.11 -4.75
C CYS A 19 -10.18 11.67 -3.28
N HIS A 20 -10.15 12.62 -2.33
CA HIS A 20 -10.01 12.33 -0.90
C HIS A 20 -11.07 11.35 -0.36
N ARG A 21 -12.34 11.53 -0.76
CA ARG A 21 -13.44 10.64 -0.34
C ARG A 21 -13.25 9.21 -0.82
N LEU A 22 -12.84 9.04 -2.08
CA LEU A 22 -12.57 7.72 -2.66
C LEU A 22 -11.37 7.06 -1.97
N ARG A 23 -10.30 7.84 -1.70
CA ARG A 23 -9.14 7.39 -0.94
C ARG A 23 -9.54 6.87 0.45
N LEU A 24 -10.30 7.66 1.22
CA LEU A 24 -10.79 7.26 2.54
C LEU A 24 -11.65 5.99 2.49
N SER A 25 -12.55 5.90 1.51
CA SER A 25 -13.39 4.71 1.33
C SER A 25 -12.56 3.46 1.08
N MET A 26 -11.52 3.55 0.24
CA MET A 26 -10.61 2.44 -0.02
C MET A 26 -9.78 2.08 1.22
N SER A 27 -9.25 3.07 1.93
CA SER A 27 -8.49 2.84 3.17
C SER A 27 -9.33 2.13 4.23
N ARG A 28 -10.62 2.50 4.39
CA ARG A 28 -11.53 1.83 5.33
C ARG A 28 -11.79 0.38 4.93
N CYS A 29 -12.05 0.13 3.65
CA CYS A 29 -12.22 -1.23 3.14
C CYS A 29 -10.99 -2.09 3.42
N ALA A 30 -9.80 -1.59 3.04
CA ALA A 30 -8.54 -2.29 3.30
C ALA A 30 -8.29 -2.53 4.79
N ALA A 31 -8.58 -1.57 5.67
CA ALA A 31 -8.39 -1.72 7.11
C ALA A 31 -9.33 -2.75 7.75
N ALA A 32 -10.53 -2.93 7.20
CA ALA A 32 -11.53 -3.88 7.70
C ALA A 32 -11.42 -5.28 7.07
N HIS A 33 -10.69 -5.43 5.97
CA HIS A 33 -10.65 -6.68 5.23
C HIS A 33 -9.73 -7.71 5.94
N PRO A 34 -10.22 -8.93 6.28
CA PRO A 34 -9.46 -9.90 7.07
C PRO A 34 -8.09 -10.26 6.47
N ILE A 35 -8.01 -10.54 5.16
CA ILE A 35 -6.72 -10.85 4.53
C ILE A 35 -5.71 -9.69 4.63
N VAL A 36 -6.18 -8.45 4.56
CA VAL A 36 -5.31 -7.27 4.64
C VAL A 36 -4.81 -7.07 6.06
N GLN A 37 -5.63 -7.38 7.07
CA GLN A 37 -5.19 -7.39 8.46
C GLN A 37 -4.12 -8.46 8.69
N GLN A 38 -4.32 -9.66 8.15
CA GLN A 38 -3.34 -10.75 8.25
C GLN A 38 -2.01 -10.40 7.57
N ILE A 39 -2.05 -9.87 6.35
CA ILE A 39 -0.84 -9.40 5.64
C ILE A 39 -0.09 -8.33 6.45
N ARG A 40 -0.81 -7.40 7.08
CA ARG A 40 -0.18 -6.36 7.92
C ARG A 40 0.52 -6.92 9.15
N GLN A 41 0.04 -8.05 9.69
CA GLN A 41 0.65 -8.70 10.84
C GLN A 41 1.83 -9.59 10.41
N ASP A 42 1.59 -10.51 9.48
CA ASP A 42 2.56 -11.53 9.08
C ASP A 42 3.73 -10.94 8.28
N CYS A 43 3.47 -9.90 7.49
CA CYS A 43 4.46 -9.25 6.64
C CYS A 43 4.95 -7.91 7.20
N ALA A 44 4.79 -7.68 8.52
CA ALA A 44 5.16 -6.43 9.17
C ALA A 44 6.66 -6.09 9.02
N GLU A 45 7.54 -7.09 9.15
CA GLU A 45 8.99 -6.90 9.08
C GLU A 45 9.47 -6.38 7.70
N PRO A 46 9.19 -7.07 6.56
CA PRO A 46 9.62 -6.55 5.26
C PRO A 46 8.95 -5.21 4.91
N PHE A 47 7.73 -4.97 5.41
CA PHE A 47 7.07 -3.68 5.25
C PHE A 47 7.79 -2.56 6.02
N ALA A 48 8.19 -2.81 7.27
CA ALA A 48 8.93 -1.84 8.08
C ALA A 48 10.30 -1.50 7.47
N ALA A 49 10.99 -2.50 6.91
CA ALA A 49 12.25 -2.29 6.20
C ALA A 49 12.06 -1.40 4.96
N PHE A 50 10.97 -1.63 4.21
CA PHE A 50 10.61 -0.78 3.07
C PHE A 50 10.31 0.67 3.51
N GLU A 51 9.52 0.86 4.56
CA GLU A 51 9.23 2.20 5.09
C GLU A 51 10.49 2.91 5.58
N GLN A 52 11.41 2.19 6.23
CA GLN A 52 12.67 2.75 6.68
C GLN A 52 13.55 3.19 5.49
N CYS A 53 13.68 2.34 4.47
CA CYS A 53 14.41 2.70 3.26
C CYS A 53 13.83 3.95 2.60
N LEU A 54 12.50 4.06 2.51
CA LEU A 54 11.84 5.25 1.93
C LEU A 54 12.13 6.53 2.71
N LYS A 55 12.17 6.47 4.04
CA LYS A 55 12.51 7.63 4.88
C LYS A 55 13.92 8.14 4.59
N GLU A 56 14.85 7.22 4.34
CA GLU A 56 16.26 7.51 4.05
C GLU A 56 16.51 7.90 2.58
N ASN A 57 15.69 7.39 1.65
CA ASN A 57 15.90 7.50 0.19
C ASN A 57 14.75 8.24 -0.54
N GLN A 58 14.23 9.33 0.04
CA GLN A 58 13.06 10.05 -0.52
C GLN A 58 13.25 10.52 -1.97
N ALA A 59 14.48 10.88 -2.37
CA ALA A 59 14.81 11.28 -3.73
C ALA A 59 15.03 10.10 -4.70
N SER A 60 15.20 8.88 -4.17
CA SER A 60 15.62 7.70 -4.92
C SER A 60 14.84 6.46 -4.45
N VAL A 61 13.51 6.54 -4.51
CA VAL A 61 12.57 5.45 -4.17
C VAL A 61 12.89 4.10 -4.83
N MET A 62 13.51 4.11 -6.01
CA MET A 62 13.93 2.90 -6.71
C MET A 62 14.94 2.06 -5.92
N ASN A 63 15.72 2.66 -5.01
CA ASN A 63 16.67 1.95 -4.15
C ASN A 63 15.98 0.99 -3.17
N CYS A 64 14.67 1.17 -2.93
CA CYS A 64 13.91 0.37 -1.97
C CYS A 64 13.18 -0.82 -2.62
N SER A 65 13.47 -1.11 -3.89
CA SER A 65 12.79 -2.15 -4.68
C SER A 65 12.88 -3.54 -4.05
N ASP A 66 14.02 -3.89 -3.46
CA ASP A 66 14.21 -5.20 -2.83
C ASP A 66 13.31 -5.39 -1.59
N HIS A 67 13.14 -4.34 -0.79
CA HIS A 67 12.27 -4.38 0.40
C HIS A 67 10.79 -4.50 0.02
N VAL A 68 10.33 -3.77 -1.00
CA VAL A 68 8.94 -3.92 -1.46
C VAL A 68 8.71 -5.29 -2.11
N ASN A 69 9.68 -5.83 -2.85
CA ASN A 69 9.59 -7.18 -3.41
C ASN A 69 9.48 -8.24 -2.31
N ALA A 70 10.28 -8.14 -1.24
CA ALA A 70 10.17 -9.04 -0.09
C ALA A 70 8.80 -8.97 0.58
N PHE A 71 8.24 -7.76 0.73
CA PHE A 71 6.88 -7.58 1.25
C PHE A 71 5.83 -8.24 0.34
N LEU A 72 5.93 -8.05 -0.98
CA LEU A 72 4.99 -8.64 -1.95
C LEU A 72 5.05 -10.17 -1.97
N LEU A 73 6.25 -10.76 -1.89
CA LEU A 73 6.42 -12.20 -1.78
C LEU A 73 5.79 -12.76 -0.51
N CYS A 74 5.94 -12.07 0.62
CA CYS A 74 5.26 -12.47 1.84
C CYS A 74 3.74 -12.40 1.68
N ALA A 75 3.21 -11.29 1.16
CA ALA A 75 1.78 -11.07 1.00
C ALA A 75 1.11 -12.11 0.08
N ASP A 76 1.81 -12.60 -0.95
CA ASP A 76 1.33 -13.66 -1.84
C ASP A 76 1.18 -15.03 -1.15
N GLN A 77 1.95 -15.27 -0.08
CA GLN A 77 1.89 -16.51 0.70
C GLN A 77 0.85 -16.47 1.83
N VAL A 78 0.37 -15.29 2.22
CA VAL A 78 -0.64 -15.17 3.27
C VAL A 78 -1.97 -15.71 2.76
N LYS A 79 -2.51 -16.70 3.47
CA LYS A 79 -3.83 -17.29 3.21
C LYS A 79 -4.73 -17.04 4.41
N LEU A 80 -6.03 -16.87 4.16
CA LEU A 80 -7.01 -16.87 5.24
C LEU A 80 -7.02 -18.27 5.86
N SER A 81 -6.59 -18.38 7.12
CA SER A 81 -6.87 -19.54 7.96
C SER A 81 -8.39 -19.67 8.04
N THR A 82 -8.93 -20.78 7.52
CA THR A 82 -10.37 -21.08 7.55
C THR A 82 -10.81 -21.49 8.94
#